data_AF-A0A352Q706-F1
#
_entry.id   AF-A0A352Q706-F1
#
_cell.length_a   1.000
_cell.length_b   1.000
_cell.length_c   1.000
_cell.angle_alpha   90.00
_cell.angle_beta   90.00
_cell.angle_gamma   90.00
#
_symmetry.space_group_name_H-M   'P 1'
#
loop_
_entity.id
_entity.type
_entity.pdbx_description
1 polymer ?
#
loop_
_entity_poly.entity_id
_entity_poly.type
_entity_poly.pdbx_seq_one_letter_code
_entity_poly.pdbx_strand_id
1 'polypeptide(L)'
;MSDIVTPRYIRWFSELSNDDVATVGGKNASLGELYRQLVPQGVRMPNGFALTAEAYRQVLAQCDAEPVLRALLADLDPEDVVALANCGARARQAV
;
A
#
# COMPACT_ATOMS: atom_id res chain seq x y z
N MET A 1 -25.44 9.65 16.51
CA MET A 1 -24.43 8.70 16.00
C MET A 1 -24.18 9.04 14.55
N SER A 2 -23.13 9.80 14.27
CA SER A 2 -22.68 10.04 12.90
C SER A 2 -22.05 8.75 12.37
N ASP A 3 -22.61 8.21 11.28
CA ASP A 3 -21.96 7.17 10.48
C ASP A 3 -20.54 7.63 10.17
N ILE A 4 -19.55 7.02 10.82
CA ILE A 4 -18.15 7.19 10.44
C ILE A 4 -18.03 6.40 9.14
N VAL A 5 -18.23 7.09 8.02
CA VAL A 5 -17.88 6.58 6.70
C VAL A 5 -16.39 6.26 6.76
N THR A 6 -16.04 4.99 6.95
CA THR A 6 -14.65 4.56 6.90
C THR A 6 -14.15 4.89 5.51
N PRO A 7 -13.15 5.76 5.35
CA PRO A 7 -12.78 6.21 4.02
C PRO A 7 -12.27 5.02 3.22
N ARG A 8 -12.84 4.80 2.03
CA ARG A 8 -12.53 3.65 1.17
C ARG A 8 -11.03 3.57 0.80
N TYR A 9 -10.37 4.73 0.66
CA TYR A 9 -8.99 4.84 0.19
C TYR A 9 -7.96 5.17 1.26
N ILE A 10 -8.39 5.60 2.46
CA ILE A 10 -7.50 5.95 3.56
C ILE A 10 -7.94 5.28 4.87
N ARG A 11 -6.99 4.91 5.71
CA ARG A 11 -7.25 4.38 7.06
C ARG A 11 -6.38 5.10 8.07
N TRP A 12 -6.98 5.63 9.13
CA TRP A 12 -6.21 6.29 10.18
C TRP A 12 -5.45 5.27 11.01
N PHE A 13 -4.27 5.62 11.51
CA PHE A 13 -3.49 4.69 12.35
C PHE A 13 -4.25 4.25 13.61
N SER A 14 -5.12 5.10 14.14
CA SER A 14 -6.02 4.77 15.25
C SER A 14 -7.06 3.70 14.94
N GLU A 15 -7.31 3.41 13.66
CA GLU A 15 -8.32 2.47 13.18
C GLU A 15 -7.71 1.15 12.70
N LEU A 16 -6.39 1.11 12.54
CA LEU A 16 -5.67 -0.05 12.00
C LEU A 16 -5.31 -1.07 13.08
N SER A 17 -5.20 -2.31 12.66
CA SER A 17 -4.75 -3.45 13.47
C SER A 17 -4.01 -4.45 12.58
N ASN A 18 -3.44 -5.50 13.18
CA ASN A 18 -2.84 -6.60 12.42
C ASN A 18 -3.83 -7.32 11.48
N ASP A 19 -5.14 -7.18 11.68
CA ASP A 19 -6.14 -7.76 10.78
C ASP A 19 -6.23 -7.01 9.43
N ASP A 20 -5.71 -5.77 9.37
CA ASP A 20 -5.77 -4.92 8.19
C ASP A 20 -4.62 -5.14 7.19
N VAL A 21 -3.77 -6.16 7.38
CA VAL A 21 -2.59 -6.45 6.53
C VAL A 21 -2.97 -6.56 5.05
N ALA A 22 -4.09 -7.20 4.72
CA ALA A 22 -4.56 -7.34 3.33
C ALA A 22 -4.97 -5.99 2.71
N THR A 23 -5.37 -5.03 3.54
CA THR A 23 -5.88 -3.72 3.10
C THR A 23 -4.77 -2.68 2.98
N VAL A 24 -3.82 -2.65 3.91
CA VAL A 24 -2.80 -1.59 4.00
C VAL A 24 -1.35 -2.09 4.00
N GLY A 25 -1.14 -3.40 3.98
CA GLY A 25 0.17 -4.03 4.09
C GLY A 25 0.69 -4.16 5.53
N GLY A 26 1.65 -5.06 5.74
CA GLY A 26 2.15 -5.41 7.07
C GLY A 26 2.73 -4.23 7.86
N LYS A 27 3.47 -3.33 7.20
CA LYS A 27 4.09 -2.17 7.87
C LYS A 27 3.04 -1.23 8.46
N ASN A 28 1.99 -0.91 7.70
CA ASN A 28 0.95 0.01 8.15
C ASN A 28 0.05 -0.63 9.21
N ALA A 29 -0.25 -1.92 9.08
CA ALA A 29 -0.98 -2.70 10.09
C ALA A 29 -0.22 -2.70 11.43
N SER A 30 1.07 -3.03 11.42
CA SER A 30 1.91 -2.97 12.63
C SER A 30 2.06 -1.55 13.18
N LEU A 31 2.18 -0.53 12.33
CA LEU A 31 2.25 0.87 12.79
C LEU A 31 0.96 1.30 13.48
N GLY A 32 -0.20 0.88 12.98
CA GLY A 32 -1.50 1.09 13.63
C GLY A 32 -1.58 0.43 14.99
N GLU A 33 -1.10 -0.82 15.10
CA GLU A 33 -1.03 -1.55 16.37
C GLU A 33 -0.16 -0.81 17.39
N LEU A 34 1.05 -0.41 16.99
CA LEU A 34 1.96 0.36 17.84
C LEU A 34 1.34 1.69 18.25
N TYR A 35 0.70 2.40 17.32
CA TYR A 35 0.05 3.67 17.60
C TYR A 35 -1.05 3.51 18.67
N ARG A 36 -1.95 2.53 18.49
CA ARG A 36 -3.07 2.27 19.41
C ARG A 36 -2.62 1.78 20.78
N GLN A 37 -1.54 0.99 20.84
CA GLN A 37 -1.06 0.44 22.11
C GLN A 37 -0.15 1.40 22.88
N LEU A 38 0.76 2.10 22.19
CA LEU A 38 1.86 2.83 22.84
C LEU A 38 1.56 4.30 23.07
N VAL A 39 0.77 4.96 22.21
CA VAL A 39 0.41 6.37 22.40
C VAL A 39 -0.38 6.60 23.70
N PRO A 40 -1.35 5.75 24.09
CA PRO A 40 -2.01 5.86 25.40
C PRO A 40 -1.06 5.67 26.59
N GLN A 41 0.08 5.00 26.38
CA GLN A 41 1.12 4.79 27.39
C GLN A 41 2.14 5.95 27.43
N GLY A 42 1.92 7.03 26.68
CA GLY A 42 2.78 8.21 26.66
C GLY A 42 3.95 8.14 25.66
N VAL A 43 4.03 7.08 24.84
CA VAL A 43 5.03 7.01 23.77
C VAL A 43 4.64 7.98 22.65
N ARG A 44 5.55 8.88 22.29
CA ARG A 44 5.32 9.86 21.23
C ARG A 44 5.51 9.22 19.86
N MET A 45 4.42 9.14 19.09
CA MET A 45 4.43 8.72 17.69
C MET A 45 3.69 9.75 16.83
N PRO A 46 4.17 10.02 15.61
CA PRO A 46 3.42 10.85 14.67
C PRO A 46 2.09 10.18 14.32
N ASN A 47 1.00 10.96 14.33
CA ASN A 47 -0.27 10.50 13.80
C ASN A 47 -0.26 10.57 12.26
N GLY A 48 -1.08 9.75 11.61
CA GLY A 48 -1.16 9.69 10.16
C GLY A 48 -2.22 8.70 9.68
N PHE A 49 -2.16 8.42 8.39
CA PHE A 49 -3.04 7.49 7.71
C PHE A 49 -2.26 6.66 6.70
N ALA A 50 -2.82 5.51 6.33
CA ALA A 50 -2.33 4.67 5.25
C ALA A 50 -3.27 4.75 4.05
N LEU A 51 -2.70 4.76 2.84
CA LEU A 51 -3.48 4.47 1.63
C LEU A 51 -3.79 2.98 1.57
N THR A 52 -5.00 2.63 1.14
CA THR A 52 -5.39 1.24 0.96
C THR A 52 -4.85 0.68 -0.36
N ALA A 53 -4.67 -0.64 -0.42
CA ALA A 53 -4.33 -1.35 -1.64
C ALA A 53 -5.40 -1.15 -2.74
N GLU A 54 -6.64 -0.87 -2.35
CA GLU A 54 -7.70 -0.50 -3.29
C GLU A 54 -7.44 0.86 -3.94
N ALA A 55 -7.00 1.86 -3.18
CA ALA A 55 -6.62 3.16 -3.74
C ALA A 55 -5.52 3.01 -4.80
N TYR A 56 -4.52 2.18 -4.52
CA TYR A 56 -3.45 1.86 -5.47
C TYR A 56 -3.98 1.17 -6.73
N ARG A 57 -4.82 0.14 -6.59
CA ARG A 57 -5.44 -0.55 -7.74
C ARG A 57 -6.28 0.39 -8.60
N GLN A 58 -6.99 1.33 -7.98
CA GLN A 58 -7.77 2.31 -8.72
C GLN A 58 -6.90 3.24 -9.56
N VAL A 59 -5.76 3.70 -9.04
CA VAL A 59 -4.81 4.52 -9.83
C VAL A 59 -4.27 3.70 -11.01
N LEU A 60 -3.87 2.45 -10.79
CA LEU A 60 -3.40 1.58 -11.88
C LEU A 60 -4.44 1.39 -12.98
N ALA A 61 -5.71 1.25 -12.60
CA ALA A 61 -6.81 1.12 -13.55
C ALA A 61 -7.09 2.43 -14.31
N GLN A 62 -7.02 3.58 -13.63
CA GLN A 62 -7.28 4.89 -14.26
C GLN A 62 -6.21 5.31 -15.26
N CYS A 63 -4.97 4.85 -15.09
CA CYS A 63 -3.86 5.15 -15.98
C CYS A 63 -3.59 4.04 -17.01
N ASP A 64 -4.47 3.03 -17.12
CA ASP A 64 -4.27 1.83 -17.96
C ASP A 64 -2.89 1.17 -17.78
N ALA A 65 -2.33 1.28 -16.56
CA ALA A 65 -0.98 0.80 -16.26
C ALA A 65 -0.94 -0.72 -16.08
N GLU A 66 -2.04 -1.33 -15.64
CA GLU A 66 -2.08 -2.78 -15.35
C GLU A 66 -1.77 -3.65 -16.59
N PRO A 67 -2.41 -3.45 -17.76
CA PRO A 67 -2.05 -4.21 -18.96
C PRO A 67 -0.58 -4.02 -19.38
N VAL A 68 -0.07 -2.79 -19.27
CA VAL A 68 1.33 -2.46 -19.61
C VAL A 68 2.29 -3.20 -18.69
N LEU A 69 2.08 -3.13 -17.38
CA LEU A 69 2.90 -3.82 -16.39
C LEU A 69 2.85 -5.34 -16.57
N ARG A 70 1.67 -5.92 -16.85
CA ARG A 70 1.53 -7.36 -17.11
C ARG A 70 2.32 -7.79 -18.35
N ALA A 71 2.23 -7.03 -19.45
CA ALA A 71 2.98 -7.33 -20.67
C ALA A 71 4.51 -7.20 -20.46
N LEU A 72 4.96 -6.21 -19.68
CA LEU A 72 6.38 -6.03 -19.35
C LEU A 72 6.95 -7.22 -18.56
N LEU A 73 6.15 -7.78 -17.64
CA LEU A 73 6.60 -8.81 -16.70
C LEU A 73 6.36 -10.25 -17.20
N ALA A 74 5.61 -10.45 -18.27
CA ALA A 74 5.12 -11.78 -18.69
C ALA A 74 6.24 -12.80 -18.92
N ASP A 75 7.32 -12.39 -19.59
CA ASP A 75 8.43 -13.27 -20.00
C ASP A 75 9.74 -12.93 -19.26
N LEU A 76 9.64 -12.20 -18.14
CA LEU A 76 10.83 -11.80 -17.39
C LEU A 76 11.40 -12.97 -16.60
N ASP A 77 12.63 -13.36 -16.91
CA ASP A 77 13.42 -14.24 -16.04
C ASP A 77 13.92 -13.45 -14.82
N PRO A 78 13.49 -13.78 -13.59
CA PRO A 78 13.92 -13.07 -12.38
C PRO A 78 15.40 -13.33 -12.02
N GLU A 79 16.02 -14.39 -12.56
CA GLU A 79 17.45 -14.69 -12.34
C GLU A 79 18.36 -13.88 -13.28
N ASP A 80 17.82 -13.34 -14.38
CA ASP A 80 18.53 -12.36 -15.21
C ASP A 80 18.41 -10.96 -14.59
N VAL A 81 19.39 -10.63 -13.75
CA VAL A 81 19.46 -9.36 -13.03
C VAL A 81 19.48 -8.14 -13.97
N VAL A 82 20.05 -8.27 -15.18
CA VAL A 82 20.10 -7.16 -16.14
C VAL A 82 18.73 -6.94 -16.77
N ALA A 83 18.06 -8.02 -17.20
CA ALA A 83 16.70 -7.95 -17.71
C ALA A 83 15.73 -7.41 -16.63
N LEU A 84 15.88 -7.88 -15.38
CA LEU A 84 15.09 -7.43 -14.23
C LEU A 84 15.25 -5.93 -13.98
N ALA A 85 16.48 -5.42 -13.98
CA ALA A 85 16.74 -3.99 -13.77
C ALA A 85 16.11 -3.13 -14.87
N ASN A 86 16.25 -3.53 -16.14
CA ASN A 86 15.69 -2.83 -17.29
C ASN A 86 14.15 -2.88 -17.28
N CYS A 87 13.56 -4.03 -16.99
CA CYS A 87 12.11 -4.18 -16.85
C CYS A 87 11.58 -3.32 -15.70
N GLY A 88 12.24 -3.34 -14.54
CA GLY A 88 11.88 -2.50 -13.40
C GLY A 88 11.93 -1.00 -13.69
N ALA A 89 12.90 -0.54 -14.49
CA ALA A 89 12.96 0.85 -14.94
C ALA A 89 11.77 1.22 -15.83
N ARG A 90 11.43 0.37 -16.80
CA ARG A 90 10.26 0.57 -17.68
C ARG A 90 8.95 0.54 -16.89
N ALA A 91 8.82 -0.38 -15.94
CA ALA A 91 7.65 -0.48 -15.07
C ALA A 91 7.45 0.82 -14.27
N ARG A 92 8.51 1.38 -13.68
CA ARG A 92 8.43 2.66 -12.95
C ARG A 92 8.12 3.88 -13.81
N GLN A 93 8.35 3.83 -15.12
CA GLN A 93 7.96 4.91 -16.03
C GLN A 93 6.49 4.83 -16.45
N ALA A 94 5.86 3.66 -16.29
CA ALA A 94 4.47 3.43 -16.65
C ALA A 94 3.48 3.83 -15.53
N VAL A 95 3.97 4.22 -14.35
CA VAL A 95 3.19 4.62 -13.16
C VAL A 95 3.66 5.97 -12.67
#